data_AF-A0A379DDJ9-F1
#
_entry.id   AF-A0A379DDJ9-F1
#
_cell.length_a   1.000
_cell.length_b   1.000
_cell.length_c   1.000
_cell.angle_alpha   90.00
_cell.angle_beta   90.00
_cell.angle_gamma   90.00
#
_symmetry.space_group_name_H-M   'P 1'
#
loop_
_entity.id
_entity.type
_entity.pdbx_description
1 polymer ?
#
loop_
_entity_poly.entity_id
_entity_poly.type
_entity_poly.pdbx_seq_one_letter_code
_entity_poly.pdbx_strand_id
1 'polypeptide(L)' 'MFEYFKRISNIERMSVKFLVSDMSNFFKSVRDRFFRSSIHIIDRYYFIRQVSWALENVRKRIQRDVSSKLRVFLREARV' A
#
# COMPACT_ATOMS: atom_id res chain seq x y z
N MET A 1 9.95 -4.77 -16.15
CA MET A 1 9.14 -3.54 -15.92
C MET A 1 9.94 -2.26 -16.20
N PHE A 2 11.16 -2.07 -15.69
CA PHE A 2 11.98 -0.89 -16.07
C PHE A 2 12.32 -0.84 -17.58
N GLU A 3 12.65 -1.97 -18.19
CA GLU A 3 12.86 -2.06 -19.65
C GLU A 3 11.61 -1.72 -20.46
N TYR A 4 10.41 -1.94 -19.91
CA TYR A 4 9.17 -1.54 -20.57
C TYR A 4 9.06 -0.01 -20.62
N PHE A 5 9.29 0.67 -19.49
CA PHE A 5 9.23 2.14 -19.45
C PHE A 5 10.33 2.84 -20.24
N LYS A 6 11.48 2.19 -20.47
CA LYS A 6 12.53 2.71 -21.36
C LYS A 6 12.11 2.78 -22.82
N ARG A 7 11.18 1.92 -23.25
CA ARG A 7 10.66 1.93 -24.64
C ARG A 7 9.78 3.15 -24.92
N ILE A 8 9.23 3.77 -23.87
CA ILE A 8 8.43 5.00 -23.98
C ILE A 8 9.37 6.19 -24.16
N SER A 9 9.05 7.04 -25.12
CA SER A 9 9.85 8.23 -25.39
C SER A 9 9.95 9.13 -24.15
N ASN A 10 11.05 9.88 -24.03
CA ASN A 10 11.22 10.75 -22.87
C ASN A 10 10.16 11.87 -22.85
N ILE A 11 9.74 12.33 -24.04
CA ILE A 11 8.73 13.39 -24.19
C ILE A 11 7.38 12.92 -23.63
N GLU A 12 6.93 11.72 -24.01
CA GLU A 12 5.69 11.15 -23.47
C GLU A 12 5.79 10.88 -21.97
N ARG A 13 6.93 10.41 -21.49
CA ARG A 13 7.13 10.17 -20.06
C ARG A 13 7.04 11.46 -19.24
N MET A 14 7.55 12.56 -19.77
CA MET A 14 7.48 13.88 -19.13
C MET A 14 6.10 14.55 -19.26
N SER A 15 5.28 14.13 -20.22
CA SER A 15 3.91 14.64 -20.38
C SER A 15 2.89 14.00 -19.43
N VAL A 16 3.24 12.89 -18.78
CA VAL A 16 2.40 12.23 -17.78
C VAL A 16 2.21 13.15 -16.57
N LYS A 17 0.94 13.47 -16.27
CA LYS A 17 0.56 14.34 -15.15
C LYS A 17 0.34 13.58 -13.84
N PHE A 18 -0.25 12.38 -13.93
CA PHE A 18 -0.62 11.59 -12.77
C PHE A 18 -0.12 10.16 -12.93
N LEU A 19 0.57 9.66 -11.92
CA LEU A 19 0.91 8.26 -11.78
C LEU A 19 0.08 7.70 -10.62
N VAL A 20 -0.84 6.77 -10.92
CA VAL A 20 -1.61 6.07 -9.89
C VAL A 20 -0.98 4.71 -9.67
N SER A 21 -0.60 4.39 -8.43
CA SER A 21 -0.07 3.06 -8.11
C SER A 21 -0.28 2.69 -6.64
N ASP A 22 0.02 1.43 -6.32
CA ASP A 22 0.17 0.98 -4.95
C ASP A 22 1.29 1.72 -4.22
N MET A 23 1.20 1.74 -2.89
CA MET A 23 2.22 2.31 -2.00
C MET A 23 3.40 1.34 -1.89
N SER A 24 4.36 1.45 -2.83
CA SER A 24 5.60 0.69 -2.78
C SER A 24 6.82 1.53 -3.14
N ASN A 25 7.96 1.20 -2.54
CA ASN A 25 9.26 1.82 -2.89
C ASN A 25 9.61 1.59 -4.37
N PHE A 26 9.14 0.49 -4.94
CA PHE A 26 9.33 0.19 -6.35
C PHE A 26 8.64 1.22 -7.24
N PHE A 27 7.35 1.50 -7.04
CA PHE A 27 6.63 2.48 -7.86
C PHE A 27 7.07 3.91 -7.60
N LYS A 28 7.48 4.22 -6.37
CA LYS A 28 8.16 5.48 -6.07
C LYS A 28 9.43 5.64 -6.92
N SER A 29 10.25 4.60 -7.00
CA SER A 29 11.47 4.59 -7.83
C SER A 29 11.15 4.69 -9.34
N VAL A 30 10.06 4.06 -9.80
CA VAL A 30 9.58 4.19 -11.19
C VAL A 30 9.20 5.64 -11.49
N ARG A 31 8.44 6.30 -10.60
CA ARG A 31 8.10 7.72 -10.73
C ARG A 31 9.35 8.58 -10.81
N ASP A 32 10.27 8.40 -9.86
CA ASP A 32 11.50 9.19 -9.73
C ASP A 32 12.44 9.06 -10.94
N ARG A 33 12.41 7.90 -11.61
CA ARG A 33 13.30 7.62 -12.74
C ARG A 33 12.67 7.90 -14.10
N PHE A 34 11.37 7.65 -14.26
CA PHE A 34 10.70 7.69 -15.55
C PHE A 34 9.67 8.83 -15.66
N PHE A 35 8.92 9.14 -14.61
CA PHE A 35 7.78 10.07 -14.65
C PHE A 35 7.96 11.23 -13.66
N ARG A 36 9.11 11.92 -13.74
CA ARG A 36 9.54 12.91 -12.74
C ARG A 36 8.59 14.10 -12.55
N SER A 37 7.92 14.50 -13.63
CA SER A 37 6.94 15.60 -13.64
C SER A 37 5.56 15.18 -13.09
N SER A 38 5.31 13.89 -12.91
CA SER A 38 4.00 13.39 -12.51
C SER A 38 3.77 13.49 -10.99
N ILE A 39 2.52 13.77 -10.63
CA ILE A 39 2.02 13.64 -9.26
C ILE A 39 1.75 12.16 -8.99
N HIS A 40 2.38 11.61 -7.96
CA HIS A 40 2.19 10.23 -7.55
C HIS A 40 0.98 10.12 -6.61
N ILE A 41 -0.10 9.53 -7.11
CA ILE A 41 -1.33 9.28 -6.38
C ILE A 41 -1.29 7.84 -5.89
N ILE A 42 -1.42 7.67 -4.58
CA ILE A 42 -1.53 6.35 -3.96
C ILE A 42 -2.98 5.90 -3.98
N ASP A 43 -3.20 4.64 -4.36
CA ASP A 43 -4.51 4.02 -4.28
C ASP A 43 -5.07 4.01 -2.84
N ARG A 44 -6.29 4.53 -2.68
CA ARG A 44 -6.97 4.65 -1.37
C ARG A 44 -7.19 3.29 -0.70
N TYR A 45 -7.52 2.29 -1.49
CA TYR A 45 -7.80 0.95 -0.98
C TYR A 45 -6.51 0.30 -0.43
N TYR A 46 -5.37 0.49 -1.09
CA TYR A 46 -4.09 -0.01 -0.56
C TYR A 46 -3.75 0.62 0.80
N PHE A 47 -3.96 1.93 0.96
CA PHE A 47 -3.75 2.61 2.24
C PHE A 47 -4.65 2.04 3.35
N ILE A 48 -5.96 1.96 3.09
CA ILE A 48 -6.94 1.43 4.06
C ILE A 48 -6.60 -0.01 4.44
N ARG A 49 -6.16 -0.83 3.48
CA ARG A 49 -5.74 -2.21 3.71
C ARG A 49 -4.54 -2.28 4.66
N GLN A 50 -3.52 -1.47 4.44
CA GLN A 50 -2.32 -1.44 5.32
C GLN A 50 -2.66 -1.02 6.74
N VAL A 51 -3.50 0.01 6.91
CA VAL A 51 -3.98 0.44 8.23
C VAL A 51 -4.78 -0.68 8.91
N SER A 52 -5.70 -1.31 8.18
CA SER A 52 -6.51 -2.43 8.69
C SER A 52 -5.64 -3.60 9.15
N TRP A 53 -4.60 -3.94 8.37
CA TRP A 53 -3.66 -5.00 8.74
C TRP A 53 -2.82 -4.65 9.97
N ALA A 54 -2.37 -3.40 10.10
CA ALA A 54 -1.64 -2.96 11.29
C ALA A 54 -2.48 -3.11 12.56
N LEU A 55 -3.75 -2.67 12.51
CA LEU A 55 -4.70 -2.83 13.61
C LEU A 55 -4.98 -4.31 13.93
N GLU A 56 -5.19 -5.12 12.90
CA GLU A 56 -5.40 -6.56 13.06
C GLU A 56 -4.20 -7.28 13.69
N ASN A 57 -2.98 -6.87 13.33
CA ASN A 57 -1.75 -7.41 13.92
C ASN A 57 -1.62 -7.05 15.40
N VAL A 58 -1.93 -5.80 15.78
CA VAL A 58 -1.97 -5.38 17.19
C VAL A 58 -3.02 -6.18 17.95
N ARG A 59 -4.23 -6.33 17.38
CA ARG A 59 -5.31 -7.13 17.97
C ARG A 59 -4.89 -8.58 18.20
N LYS A 60 -4.29 -9.23 17.20
CA LYS A 60 -3.78 -10.61 17.31
C LYS A 60 -2.69 -10.74 18.36
N ARG A 61 -1.80 -9.74 18.50
CA ARG A 61 -0.77 -9.72 19.54
C ARG A 61 -1.40 -9.72 20.93
N ILE A 62 -2.30 -8.76 21.20
CA ILE A 62 -3.01 -8.66 22.48
C ILE A 62 -3.79 -9.96 22.79
N GLN A 63 -4.45 -10.55 21.79
CA GLN A 63 -5.20 -11.80 22.00
C GLN A 63 -4.33 -13.00 22.35
N ARG A 64 -3.04 -13.03 21.97
CA ARG A 64 -2.11 -14.10 22.37
C ARG A 64 -1.80 -14.04 23.85
N ASP A 65 -1.67 -12.84 24.40
CA ASP A 65 -1.33 -12.59 25.80
C ASP A 65 -2.53 -12.81 26.74
N VAL A 66 -3.72 -12.97 26.16
CA VAL A 66 -4.99 -13.18 26.87
C VAL A 66 -5.30 -14.68 27.04
N SER A 67 -5.86 -15.04 28.21
CA SER A 67 -6.28 -16.41 28.53
C SER A 67 -7.27 -16.97 27.50
N SER A 68 -7.26 -18.30 27.32
CA SER A 68 -8.07 -18.98 26.29
C SER A 68 -9.57 -18.66 26.39
N LYS A 69 -10.13 -18.57 27.61
CA LYS A 69 -11.54 -18.19 27.85
C LYS A 69 -11.86 -16.78 27.37
N LEU A 70 -11.01 -15.81 27.72
CA LEU A 70 -11.23 -14.41 27.34
C LEU A 70 -10.97 -14.18 25.84
N ARG A 71 -10.10 -14.98 25.20
CA ARG A 71 -9.90 -14.97 23.75
C ARG A 71 -11.14 -15.41 22.97
N VAL A 72 -11.84 -16.45 23.43
CA VAL A 72 -13.11 -16.92 22.82
C VAL A 72 -14.18 -15.84 22.95
N PHE A 73 -14.35 -15.28 24.15
CA PHE A 73 -15.28 -14.18 24.40
C PHE A 73 -15.02 -12.96 23.49
N LEU A 74 -13.77 -12.49 23.40
CA LEU A 74 -13.39 -11.36 22.55
C LEU A 74 -13.53 -11.63 21.04
N ARG A 75 -13.56 -12.90 20.63
CA ARG A 75 -13.81 -13.29 19.23
C ARG A 75 -15.31 -13.25 18.91
N GLU A 76 -16.15 -13.65 19.87
CA GLU A 76 -17.61 -13.71 19.73
C GLU A 76 -18.28 -12.35 19.89
N ALA A 77 -17.70 -11.43 20.66
CA ALA A 77 -18.17 -10.05 20.83
C ALA A 77 -18.02 -9.16 19.57
N ARG A 78 -17.83 -9.74 18.38
CA ARG A 78 -17.88 -9.01 17.11
C ARG A 78 -19.33 -8.57 16.86
N VAL A 79 -19.59 -7.27 16.99
CA VAL A 79 -20.73 -6.58 16.35
C VAL A 79 -20.48 -6.48 14.86
#